data_AF-A0A519JCQ6-F1
#
_entry.id   AF-A0A519JCQ6-F1
#
_cell.length_a   1.000
_cell.length_b   1.000
_cell.length_c   1.000
_cell.angle_alpha   90.00
_cell.angle_beta   90.00
_cell.angle_gamma   90.00
#
_symmetry.space_group_name_H-M   'P 1'
#
loop_
_entity.id
_entity.type
_entity.pdbx_description
1 polymer ?
#
loop_
_entity_poly.entity_id
_entity_poly.type
_entity_poly.pdbx_seq_one_letter_code
_entity_poly.pdbx_strand_id
1 'polypeptide(L)' 'MTHQTLDEALTLTADGEGGLIAPMTGSFSNAPAMAPPEKGSPFGGLMAALAAKAARESLGITTPLRTVATQFLVGARF' A
#
# COMPACT_ATOMS: atom_id res chain seq x y z
N MET A 1 5.18 -8.57 -16.72
CA MET A 1 4.89 -7.64 -15.61
C MET A 1 6.22 -7.24 -14.98
N THR A 2 6.44 -5.96 -14.72
CA THR A 2 7.59 -5.51 -13.95
C THR A 2 7.41 -5.97 -12.51
N HIS A 3 8.37 -6.75 -12.00
CA HIS A 3 8.37 -7.17 -10.61
C HIS A 3 8.70 -5.95 -9.74
N GLN A 4 7.79 -5.59 -8.84
CA GLN A 4 7.98 -4.52 -7.87
C GLN A 4 8.47 -5.13 -6.55
N THR A 5 9.54 -4.55 -6.00
CA THR A 5 10.06 -4.91 -4.68
C THR A 5 9.20 -4.33 -3.56
N LEU A 6 9.36 -4.84 -2.34
CA LEU A 6 8.65 -4.30 -1.18
C LEU A 6 9.05 -2.84 -0.87
N ASP A 7 10.34 -2.51 -1.01
CA ASP A 7 10.84 -1.15 -0.77
C ASP A 7 10.25 -0.15 -1.76
N GLU A 8 10.15 -0.53 -3.05
CA GLU A 8 9.47 0.27 -4.07
C GLU A 8 7.98 0.42 -3.74
N ALA A 9 7.29 -0.66 -3.38
CA ALA A 9 5.86 -0.63 -3.04
C ALA A 9 5.54 0.19 -1.79
N LEU A 10 6.49 0.32 -0.86
CA LEU A 10 6.35 1.13 0.35
C LEU A 10 6.83 2.57 0.18
N THR A 11 7.37 2.96 -0.98
CA THR A 11 7.81 4.34 -1.20
C THR A 11 6.59 5.25 -1.31
N LEU A 12 6.58 6.33 -0.50
CA LEU A 12 5.56 7.37 -0.55
C LEU A 12 6.15 8.63 -1.15
N THR A 13 5.45 9.22 -2.11
CA THR A 13 5.80 10.52 -2.69
C THR A 13 4.63 11.48 -2.56
N ALA A 14 4.91 12.78 -2.40
CA ALA A 14 3.86 13.79 -2.38
C ALA A 14 3.10 13.83 -3.72
N ASP A 15 1.79 14.04 -3.65
CA ASP A 15 0.94 14.22 -4.84
C ASP A 15 0.85 15.67 -5.33
N GLY A 16 1.38 16.62 -4.55
CA GLY A 16 1.32 18.06 -4.82
C GLY A 16 0.13 18.79 -4.20
N GLU A 17 -0.85 18.07 -3.67
CA GLU A 17 -2.10 18.58 -3.07
C GLU A 17 -2.19 18.27 -1.56
N GLY A 18 -1.08 17.85 -0.96
CA GLY A 18 -0.97 17.50 0.46
C GLY A 18 -1.25 16.03 0.77
N GLY A 19 -1.49 15.20 -0.24
CA GLY A 19 -1.58 13.75 -0.13
C GLY A 19 -0.26 13.02 -0.45
N LEU A 20 -0.29 11.71 -0.25
CA LEU A 20 0.81 10.80 -0.54
C LEU A 20 0.33 9.71 -1.49
N ILE A 21 1.15 9.40 -2.49
CA ILE A 21 0.92 8.33 -3.45
C ILE A 21 2.00 7.25 -3.32
N ALA A 22 1.61 6.00 -3.56
CA ALA A 22 2.50 4.85 -3.64
C ALA A 22 2.35 4.19 -5.02
N PRO A 23 3.45 3.73 -5.65
CA PRO A 23 3.35 2.95 -6.88
C PRO A 23 2.70 1.59 -6.58
N MET A 24 1.74 1.19 -7.40
CA MET A 24 1.05 -0.09 -7.23
C MET A 24 1.14 -0.91 -8.51
N THR A 25 1.60 -2.16 -8.38
CA THR A 25 1.63 -3.14 -9.48
C THR A 25 1.00 -4.44 -9.01
N GLY A 26 0.65 -5.32 -9.94
CA GLY A 26 0.12 -6.64 -9.60
C GLY A 26 1.08 -7.57 -8.84
N SER A 27 2.33 -7.15 -8.56
CA SER A 27 3.32 -7.93 -7.79
C SER A 27 2.83 -8.28 -6.38
N PHE A 28 1.95 -7.45 -5.81
CA PHE A 28 1.33 -7.67 -4.50
C PHE A 28 -0.17 -7.96 -4.61
N SER A 29 -0.61 -8.53 -5.73
CA SER A 29 -2.01 -8.91 -5.89
C SER A 29 -2.39 -10.09 -5.01
N ASN A 30 -3.62 -10.06 -4.50
CA ASN A 30 -4.26 -11.20 -3.83
C ASN A 30 -5.04 -12.11 -4.79
N ALA A 31 -4.88 -11.95 -6.10
CA ALA A 31 -5.50 -12.83 -7.09
C ALA A 31 -5.06 -14.30 -6.86
N PRO A 32 -5.91 -15.29 -7.20
CA PRO A 32 -5.48 -16.68 -7.26
C PRO A 32 -4.21 -16.82 -8.11
N ALA A 33 -3.26 -17.67 -7.70
CA ALA A 33 -1.96 -17.81 -8.38
C ALA A 33 -2.06 -18.18 -9.87
N MET A 34 -3.16 -18.84 -10.27
CA MET A 34 -3.45 -19.23 -11.66
C MET A 34 -4.19 -18.15 -12.46
N ALA A 35 -4.52 -17.01 -11.85
CA ALA A 35 -5.23 -15.91 -12.49
C ALA A 35 -4.30 -14.72 -12.73
N PRO A 36 -4.59 -13.87 -13.75
CA PRO A 36 -3.88 -12.60 -13.90
C PRO A 36 -3.99 -11.75 -12.63
N PRO A 37 -2.90 -11.10 -12.18
CA PRO A 37 -2.91 -10.27 -10.97
C PRO A 37 -3.96 -9.15 -10.97
N GLU A 38 -4.34 -8.65 -12.14
CA GLU A 38 -5.35 -7.60 -12.33
C GLU A 38 -6.77 -8.07 -11.99
N LYS A 39 -6.99 -9.38 -11.83
CA LYS A 39 -8.26 -9.95 -11.33
C LYS A 39 -8.39 -9.91 -9.81
N GLY A 40 -7.32 -9.54 -9.11
CA GLY A 40 -7.33 -9.33 -7.67
C GLY A 40 -7.30 -7.84 -7.32
N SER A 41 -7.03 -7.59 -6.05
CA SER A 41 -6.72 -6.28 -5.49
C SER A 41 -5.32 -6.32 -4.87
N PRO A 42 -4.71 -5.15 -4.62
CA PRO A 42 -3.54 -5.08 -3.75
C PRO A 42 -3.79 -5.79 -2.42
N PHE A 43 -2.82 -6.58 -1.98
CA PHE A 43 -2.87 -7.34 -0.74
C PHE A 43 -3.14 -6.41 0.46
N GLY A 44 -4.12 -6.78 1.29
CA GLY A 44 -4.57 -5.93 2.41
C GLY A 44 -3.46 -5.56 3.39
N GLY A 45 -2.48 -6.45 3.62
CA GLY A 45 -1.33 -6.14 4.48
C GLY A 45 -0.44 -5.03 3.93
N LEU A 46 -0.26 -4.95 2.60
CA LEU A 46 0.45 -3.83 1.96
C LEU A 46 -0.34 -2.54 2.13
N MET A 47 -1.65 -2.58 1.89
CA MET A 47 -2.52 -1.40 2.06
C MET A 47 -2.52 -0.88 3.51
N ALA A 48 -2.55 -1.78 4.51
CA ALA A 48 -2.43 -1.41 5.91
C ALA A 48 -1.06 -0.81 6.25
N ALA A 49 0.03 -1.37 5.72
CA ALA A 49 1.38 -0.85 5.90
C ALA A 49 1.53 0.56 5.29
N LEU A 50 0.98 0.79 4.10
CA LEU A 50 0.96 2.09 3.44
C LEU A 50 0.15 3.12 4.24
N ALA A 51 -1.05 2.76 4.70
CA ALA A 51 -1.86 3.64 5.54
C ALA A 51 -1.13 4.02 6.84
N ALA A 52 -0.49 3.06 7.49
CA ALA A 52 0.31 3.31 8.70
C ALA A 52 1.53 4.20 8.41
N LYS A 53 2.28 3.93 7.33
CA LYS A 53 3.45 4.72 6.95
C LYS A 53 3.06 6.15 6.60
N ALA A 54 2.02 6.34 5.79
CA ALA A 54 1.50 7.66 5.43
C ALA A 54 1.08 8.46 6.66
N ALA A 55 0.31 7.86 7.57
CA ALA A 55 -0.08 8.51 8.82
C ALA A 55 1.14 8.91 9.67
N ARG A 56 2.17 8.04 9.76
CA ARG A 56 3.40 8.37 10.50
C ARG A 56 4.16 9.54 9.88
N GLU A 57 4.34 9.54 8.56
CA GLU A 57 5.07 10.60 7.87
C GLU A 57 4.35 11.94 7.94
N SER A 58 3.04 11.96 7.66
CA SER A 58 2.24 13.18 7.70
C SER A 58 2.10 13.77 9.10
N LEU A 59 2.08 12.94 10.15
CA LEU A 59 1.95 13.40 11.55
C LEU A 59 3.31 13.55 12.27
N GLY A 60 4.43 13.27 11.59
CA GLY A 60 5.76 13.32 12.21
C GLY A 60 5.95 12.32 13.37
N ILE A 61 5.28 11.17 13.34
CA ILE A 61 5.36 10.16 14.41
C ILE A 61 6.67 9.39 14.31
N THR A 62 7.62 9.72 15.18
CA THR A 62 8.93 9.06 15.25
C THR A 62 8.97 7.88 16.21
N THR A 63 8.07 7.84 17.19
CA THR A 63 7.98 6.73 18.16
C THR A 63 7.57 5.42 17.48
N PRO A 64 7.99 4.26 18.03
CA PRO A 64 7.55 2.96 17.52
C PRO A 64 6.03 2.77 17.65
N LEU A 65 5.39 2.35 16.57
CA LEU A 65 3.98 1.98 16.58
C LEU A 65 3.77 0.71 17.42
N ARG A 66 2.80 0.73 18.32
CA ARG A 66 2.40 -0.44 19.13
C ARG A 66 1.18 -1.15 18.57
N THR A 67 0.21 -0.36 18.10
CA THR A 67 -1.07 -0.86 17.59
C THR A 67 -1.50 -0.02 16.40
N VAL A 68 -1.98 -0.69 15.35
CA VAL A 68 -2.64 -0.09 14.19
C VAL A 68 -3.92 -0.88 13.95
N ALA A 69 -5.02 -0.16 13.71
CA ALA A 69 -6.26 -0.74 13.23
C ALA A 69 -6.56 -0.16 11.85
N THR A 70 -6.75 -1.05 10.87
CA THR A 70 -7.08 -0.66 9.49
C THR A 70 -8.43 -1.28 9.14
N GLN A 71 -9.36 -0.44 8.71
CA GLN A 71 -10.65 -0.88 8.18
C GLN A 71 -10.61 -0.81 6.66
N PHE A 72 -10.87 -1.94 6.00
CA PHE A 72 -10.96 -2.01 4.54
C PHE A 72 -12.40 -1.71 4.13
N LEU A 73 -12.59 -0.65 3.34
CA LEU A 73 -13.92 -0.21 2.89
C LEU A 73 -14.27 -0.78 1.52
N VAL A 74 -13.29 -0.85 0.61
CA VAL A 74 -13.45 -1.34 -0.77
C VAL A 74 -12.14 -1.93 -1.26
N GLY A 75 -12.20 -2.86 -2.22
CA GLY A 75 -11.02 -3.36 -2.91
C GLY A 75 -10.36 -2.27 -3.75
N ALA A 76 -9.07 -2.02 -3.50
CA ALA A 76 -8.27 -1.13 -4.34
C ALA A 76 -8.05 -1.75 -5.73
N ARG A 77 -7.78 -0.89 -6.71
CA ARG A 77 -7.45 -1.26 -8.10
C ARG A 77 -6.00 -0.90 -8.39
N PHE A 78 -5.41 -1.61 -9.34
CA PHE A 78 -4.10 -1.31 -9.93
C PHE A 78 -4.22 -0.24 -11.01
#